data_AF-A0A0L7R400-F1
#
_entry.id   AF-A0A0L7R400-F1
#
_cell.length_a   1.000
_cell.length_b   1.000
_cell.length_c   1.000
_cell.angle_alpha   90.00
_cell.angle_beta   90.00
_cell.angle_gamma   90.00
#
_symmetry.space_group_name_H-M   'P 1'
#
loop_
_entity.id
_entity.type
_entity.pdbx_description
1 polymer ?
#
loop_
_entity_poly.entity_id
_entity_poly.type
_entity_poly.pdbx_seq_one_letter_code
_entity_poly.pdbx_strand_id
1 'polypeptide(L)'
;MCRKITQVIEFSVNGLPPDTRVIRGCGWYESNYKGKCYQRSGFGGRQEVCSCLTDYCNTATPNVLPPIPLILSCIFGSVLVALIRN
;
A
#
# COMPACT_ATOMS: atom_id res chain seq x y z
N MET A 1 -12.19 2.64 8.32
CA MET A 1 -11.34 1.48 8.69
C MET A 1 -10.48 1.07 7.51
N CYS A 2 -9.37 0.39 7.76
CA CYS A 2 -8.49 -0.12 6.72
C CYS A 2 -8.57 -1.64 6.59
N ARG A 3 -8.19 -2.15 5.43
CA ARG A 3 -8.09 -3.56 5.12
C ARG A 3 -6.80 -3.89 4.41
N LYS A 4 -6.31 -5.10 4.69
CA LYS A 4 -5.29 -5.82 3.92
C LYS A 4 -5.94 -7.09 3.40
N ILE A 5 -5.89 -7.28 2.09
CA ILE A 5 -6.45 -8.43 1.39
C ILE A 5 -5.31 -9.15 0.71
N THR A 6 -5.02 -10.38 1.14
CA THR A 6 -4.10 -11.28 0.45
C THR A 6 -4.93 -12.14 -0.48
N GLN A 7 -4.79 -11.96 -1.79
CA GLN A 7 -5.49 -12.74 -2.80
C GLN A 7 -4.51 -13.70 -3.48
N VAL A 8 -4.88 -14.98 -3.52
CA VAL A 8 -4.19 -16.05 -4.25
C VAL A 8 -5.12 -16.55 -5.36
N ILE A 9 -4.71 -16.35 -6.61
CA ILE A 9 -5.39 -16.83 -7.80
C ILE A 9 -4.62 -18.07 -8.28
N GLU A 10 -5.22 -19.25 -8.11
CA GLU A 10 -4.54 -20.54 -8.37
C GLU A 10 -4.56 -20.94 -9.85
N PHE A 11 -5.42 -20.35 -10.66
CA PHE A 11 -5.63 -20.71 -12.06
C PHE A 11 -5.86 -19.47 -12.94
N SER A 12 -5.66 -19.61 -14.25
CA SER A 12 -5.83 -18.48 -15.16
C SER A 12 -7.28 -18.00 -15.22
N VAL A 13 -7.51 -16.70 -15.03
CA VAL A 13 -8.84 -16.08 -15.07
C VAL A 13 -8.77 -14.88 -16.03
N ASN A 14 -9.73 -14.76 -16.94
CA ASN A 14 -9.79 -13.68 -17.95
C ASN A 14 -8.50 -13.55 -18.81
N GLY A 15 -7.83 -14.66 -19.10
CA GLY A 15 -6.59 -14.68 -19.87
C GLY A 15 -5.35 -14.21 -19.09
N LEU A 16 -5.47 -13.92 -17.79
CA LEU A 16 -4.35 -13.60 -16.92
C LEU A 16 -3.82 -14.89 -16.26
N PRO A 17 -2.50 -15.04 -16.07
CA PRO A 17 -1.93 -16.19 -15.39
C PRO A 17 -2.29 -16.21 -13.88
N PRO A 18 -2.07 -17.34 -13.20
CA PRO A 18 -2.12 -17.42 -11.74
C PRO A 18 -1.21 -16.37 -11.10
N ASP A 19 -1.68 -15.74 -10.03
CA ASP A 19 -0.98 -14.63 -9.37
C ASP A 19 -1.33 -14.56 -7.87
N THR A 20 -0.39 -14.05 -7.07
CA THR A 20 -0.61 -13.74 -5.65
C THR A 20 -0.31 -12.27 -5.41
N ARG A 21 -1.29 -11.55 -4.87
CA ARG A 21 -1.21 -10.11 -4.69
C ARG A 21 -1.79 -9.64 -3.36
N VAL A 22 -1.28 -8.51 -2.90
CA VAL A 22 -1.74 -7.83 -1.69
C VAL A 22 -2.44 -6.53 -2.07
N ILE A 23 -3.74 -6.47 -1.79
CA ILE A 23 -4.58 -5.29 -2.02
C ILE A 23 -4.80 -4.60 -0.68
N ARG A 24 -4.55 -3.29 -0.62
CA ARG A 24 -4.72 -2.46 0.59
C ARG A 24 -5.68 -1.33 0.29
N GLY A 25 -6.62 -1.09 1.20
CA GLY A 25 -7.57 0.00 1.04
C GLY A 25 -8.17 0.43 2.37
N CYS A 26 -8.51 1.71 2.48
CA CYS A 26 -9.19 2.28 3.62
C CYS A 26 -10.49 2.93 3.16
N GLY A 27 -11.53 2.84 3.97
CA GLY A 27 -12.83 3.42 3.68
C GLY A 27 -13.82 3.26 4.83
N TRP A 28 -15.00 3.82 4.65
CA TRP A 28 -16.11 3.59 5.57
C TRP A 28 -16.84 2.32 5.13
N TYR A 29 -16.86 1.30 5.98
CA TYR A 29 -17.60 0.08 5.71
C TYR A 29 -18.08 -0.52 7.04
N GLU A 30 -19.38 -0.46 7.27
CA GLU A 30 -20.00 -1.07 8.44
C GLU A 30 -20.06 -2.58 8.19
N SER A 31 -19.26 -3.37 8.92
CA SER A 31 -19.32 -4.82 8.79
C SER A 31 -19.08 -5.51 10.10
N ASN A 32 -19.71 -6.68 10.23
CA ASN A 32 -19.51 -7.59 11.36
C ASN A 32 -18.06 -8.07 11.52
N TYR A 33 -17.21 -7.82 10.51
CA TYR A 33 -15.79 -8.18 10.50
C TYR A 33 -14.87 -7.05 10.95
N LYS A 34 -15.40 -5.95 11.52
CA LYS A 34 -14.61 -4.83 12.04
C LYS A 34 -13.57 -5.33 13.06
N GLY A 35 -12.28 -5.08 12.78
CA GLY A 35 -11.16 -5.52 13.62
C GLY A 35 -10.85 -7.02 13.55
N LYS A 36 -11.44 -7.76 12.58
CA LYS A 36 -11.25 -9.21 12.43
C LYS A 36 -10.69 -9.55 11.05
N CYS A 37 -10.08 -10.73 10.98
CA CYS A 37 -9.70 -11.41 9.73
C CYS A 37 -10.74 -12.47 9.39
N TYR A 38 -10.99 -12.66 8.10
CA TYR A 38 -11.82 -13.74 7.59
C TYR A 38 -11.32 -14.18 6.22
N GLN A 39 -11.62 -15.42 5.85
CA GLN A 39 -11.29 -15.96 4.54
C GLN A 39 -12.54 -15.98 3.64
N ARG A 40 -12.32 -15.78 2.34
CA ARG A 40 -13.33 -15.98 1.30
C ARG A 40 -12.68 -16.75 0.16
N SER A 41 -13.44 -17.67 -0.41
CA SER A 41 -13.03 -18.44 -1.58
C SER A 41 -14.13 -18.38 -2.63
N GLY A 42 -13.75 -18.36 -3.90
CA GLY A 42 -14.70 -18.37 -5.01
C GLY A 42 -13.99 -18.58 -6.34
N PHE A 43 -14.71 -18.35 -7.45
CA PHE A 43 -14.17 -18.52 -8.81
C PHE A 43 -12.91 -17.69 -9.09
N GLY A 44 -12.65 -16.63 -8.32
CA GLY A 44 -11.45 -15.79 -8.41
C GLY A 44 -10.30 -16.17 -7.46
N GLY A 45 -10.31 -17.37 -6.88
CA GLY A 45 -9.29 -17.88 -5.96
C GLY A 45 -9.63 -17.72 -4.48
N ARG A 46 -8.60 -17.77 -3.63
CA ARG A 46 -8.70 -17.64 -2.17
C ARG A 46 -8.27 -16.24 -1.74
N GLN A 47 -8.97 -15.67 -0.78
CA GLN A 47 -8.69 -14.37 -0.21
C GLN A 47 -8.70 -14.43 1.31
N GLU A 48 -7.68 -13.87 1.93
CA GLU A 48 -7.68 -13.54 3.35
C GLU A 48 -7.85 -12.03 3.50
N VAL A 49 -8.91 -11.62 4.21
CA VAL A 49 -9.26 -10.21 4.41
C VAL A 49 -9.14 -9.89 5.89
N CYS A 50 -8.15 -9.07 6.25
CA CYS A 50 -7.98 -8.54 7.60
C CYS A 50 -8.37 -7.07 7.64
N SER A 51 -9.12 -6.67 8.68
CA SER A 51 -9.45 -5.26 8.93
C SER A 51 -8.80 -4.73 10.20
N CYS A 52 -8.53 -3.43 10.21
CA CYS A 52 -7.88 -2.75 11.31
C CYS A 52 -8.32 -1.28 11.38
N LEU A 53 -8.12 -0.63 12.53
CA LEU A 53 -8.80 0.62 12.89
C LEU A 53 -7.87 1.81 13.11
N THR A 54 -6.56 1.58 13.20
CA THR A 54 -5.56 2.64 13.39
C THR A 54 -4.92 3.04 12.07
N ASP A 55 -4.25 4.20 12.04
CA ASP A 55 -3.55 4.64 10.84
C ASP A 55 -2.43 3.68 10.47
N TYR A 56 -2.25 3.46 9.16
CA TYR A 56 -1.21 2.59 8.58
C TYR A 56 -1.26 1.10 9.02
N CYS A 57 -2.31 0.68 9.72
CA CYS A 57 -2.44 -0.66 10.30
C CYS A 57 -2.46 -1.80 9.27
N ASN A 58 -2.84 -1.52 8.02
CA ASN A 58 -2.84 -2.47 6.92
C ASN A 58 -1.45 -2.60 6.25
N THR A 59 -0.40 -2.23 6.99
CA THR A 59 0.99 -2.20 6.50
C THR A 59 1.17 -1.25 5.32
N ALA A 60 0.38 -0.19 5.26
CA ALA A 60 0.61 0.89 4.31
C ALA A 60 1.82 1.70 4.78
N THR A 61 2.72 2.02 3.85
CA THR A 61 3.80 2.96 4.13
C THR A 61 3.21 4.35 4.32
N PRO A 62 3.60 5.08 5.38
CA PRO A 62 3.25 6.49 5.49
C PRO A 62 3.81 7.25 4.30
N ASN A 63 3.08 8.26 3.84
CA ASN A 63 3.60 9.25 2.91
C ASN A 63 4.66 10.06 3.67
N VAL A 64 5.88 9.55 3.73
CA VAL A 64 6.99 10.26 4.35
C VAL A 64 7.39 11.36 3.37
N LEU A 65 7.24 12.62 3.79
CA LEU A 65 7.84 13.73 3.05
C LEU A 65 9.36 13.47 2.97
N PRO A 66 10.01 13.87 1.85
CA PRO A 66 11.46 13.74 1.75
C PRO A 66 12.13 14.43 2.94
N PRO A 67 13.17 13.82 3.53
CA PRO A 67 13.78 14.39 4.72
C PRO A 67 14.39 15.75 4.39
N ILE A 68 14.18 16.73 5.27
CA ILE A 68 14.72 18.10 5.18
C ILE A 68 16.20 18.17 4.75
N PRO A 69 17.13 17.32 5.26
CA PRO A 69 18.53 17.36 4.81
C PRO A 69 18.71 17.06 3.31
N LEU A 70 17.86 16.21 2.72
CA LEU A 70 17.90 15.92 1.28
C LEU A 70 17.50 17.17 0.48
N ILE A 71 16.46 17.88 0.92
CA ILE A 71 16.03 19.15 0.30
C ILE A 71 17.13 20.21 0.40
N LEU A 72 17.74 20.36 1.58
CA LEU A 72 18.84 21.32 1.80
C LEU A 72 20.07 20.99 0.94
N SER A 73 20.41 19.71 0.77
CA SER A 73 21.52 19.30 -0.10
C SER A 73 21.29 19.67 -1.56
N CYS A 74 20.04 19.56 -2.05
CA CYS A 74 19.68 19.96 -3.41
C CYS A 74 19.81 21.48 -3.59
N ILE A 75 19.33 22.27 -2.62
CA ILE A 75 19.43 23.74 -2.66
C ILE A 75 20.91 24.15 -2.63
N PHE A 76 21.68 23.60 -1.70
CA PHE A 76 23.10 23.93 -1.56
C PHE A 76 23.90 23.55 -2.81
N GLY A 77 23.67 22.36 -3.37
CA GLY A 77 24.30 21.95 -4.64
C GLY A 77 23.93 22.87 -5.80
N SER A 78 22.67 23.31 -5.89
CA SER A 78 22.22 24.23 -6.94
C SER A 78 22.88 25.61 -6.82
N VAL A 79 22.99 26.14 -5.60
CA VAL A 79 23.68 27.40 -5.30
C VAL A 79 25.17 27.29 -5.61
N LEU A 80 25.82 26.19 -5.21
CA LEU A 80 27.23 25.94 -5.48
C LEU A 80 27.51 25.90 -6.99
N VAL A 81 26.68 25.19 -7.75
CA VAL A 81 26.79 25.12 -9.22
C VAL A 81 26.59 26.51 -9.87
N ALA A 82 25.66 27.31 -9.35
CA ALA A 82 25.45 28.68 -9.83
C ALA A 82 26.66 29.58 -9.55
N LEU A 83 27.27 29.47 -8.37
CA LEU A 83 28.48 30.21 -7.98
C LEU A 83 29.72 29.79 -8.78
N ILE A 84 29.85 28.50 -9.13
CA ILE A 84 30.99 28.01 -9.94
C ILE A 84 30.84 28.43 -11.41
N ARG A 85 29.61 28.65 -11.90
CA ARG A 85 29.31 29.05 -13.29
C ARG A 85 29.39 30.56 -13.56
N ASN A 86 29.51 31.39 -12.53
CA ASN A 86 29.56 32.85 -12.62
C ASN A 86 30.96 33.37 -12.31
#